data_AF-A0A7Y3GUR0-F1
#
_entry.id   AF-A0A7Y3GUR0-F1
#
_cell.length_a   1.000
_cell.length_b   1.000
_cell.length_c   1.000
_cell.angle_alpha   90.00
_cell.angle_beta   90.00
_cell.angle_gamma   90.00
#
_symmetry.space_group_name_H-M   'P 1'
#
loop_
_entity.id
_entity.type
_entity.pdbx_description
1 polymer ?
#
loop_
_entity_poly.entity_id
_entity_poly.type
_entity_poly.pdbx_seq_one_letter_code
_entity_poly.pdbx_strand_id
1 'polypeptide(L)'
;MIARLKRAAKTGATLLAAAGFTLSGLASAPAAAADARGEQLYQLCQQCHGDNGEGMALFLAPSIAGQDAWYLEGQLRRFRDGARGVHPEDV
;
A
#
# COMPACT_ATOMS: atom_id res chain seq x y z
N MET A 1 -6.81 -56.54 -27.89
CA MET A 1 -5.78 -55.50 -27.68
C MET A 1 -5.75 -55.10 -26.22
N ILE A 2 -4.89 -55.72 -25.41
CA ILE A 2 -4.69 -55.36 -24.00
C ILE A 2 -3.23 -55.68 -23.65
N ALA A 3 -2.35 -54.70 -23.82
CA ALA A 3 -0.99 -54.77 -23.29
C ALA A 3 -0.96 -53.98 -21.99
N ARG A 4 -1.01 -54.71 -20.86
CA ARG A 4 -0.74 -54.16 -19.53
C ARG A 4 0.75 -53.87 -19.42
N LEU A 5 1.12 -52.61 -19.33
CA LEU A 5 2.47 -52.20 -18.93
C LEU A 5 2.46 -51.84 -17.43
N LYS A 6 3.42 -52.47 -16.75
CA LYS A 6 3.57 -52.58 -15.30
C LYS A 6 3.95 -51.23 -14.70
N ARG A 7 3.29 -50.81 -13.62
CA ARG A 7 3.71 -49.68 -12.78
C ARG A 7 5.06 -50.02 -12.14
N ALA A 8 6.10 -49.29 -12.49
CA ALA A 8 7.37 -49.30 -11.77
C ALA A 8 7.38 -48.14 -10.78
N ALA A 9 7.29 -48.45 -9.49
CA ALA A 9 7.54 -47.52 -8.41
C ALA A 9 9.03 -47.16 -8.41
N LYS A 10 9.35 -45.88 -8.58
CA LYS A 10 10.65 -45.31 -8.20
C LYS A 10 10.42 -44.41 -7.01
N THR A 11 10.68 -44.98 -5.83
CA THR A 11 10.93 -44.26 -4.59
C THR A 11 12.19 -43.42 -4.76
N GLY A 12 12.02 -42.14 -5.10
CA GLY A 12 13.08 -41.15 -5.10
C GLY A 12 12.75 -40.12 -4.02
N ALA A 13 13.42 -40.21 -2.88
CA ALA A 13 13.37 -39.23 -1.83
C ALA A 13 13.97 -37.90 -2.34
N THR A 14 13.13 -37.02 -2.88
CA THR A 14 13.46 -35.62 -3.08
C THR A 14 13.27 -34.89 -1.74
N LEU A 15 14.37 -34.73 -1.02
CA LEU A 15 14.53 -33.71 0.01
C LEU A 15 14.41 -32.33 -0.67
N LEU A 16 13.19 -31.80 -0.78
CA LEU A 16 13.02 -30.37 -0.99
C LEU A 16 13.35 -29.69 0.34
N ALA A 17 14.56 -29.15 0.42
CA ALA A 17 14.93 -28.21 1.46
C ALA A 17 13.95 -27.04 1.43
N ALA A 18 13.13 -26.92 2.48
CA ALA A 18 12.36 -25.70 2.72
C ALA A 18 13.37 -24.59 3.00
N ALA A 19 13.72 -23.81 1.98
CA ALA A 19 14.44 -22.56 2.16
C ALA A 19 13.53 -21.65 2.99
N GLY A 20 13.82 -21.55 4.28
CA GLY A 20 13.10 -20.70 5.21
C GLY A 20 13.14 -19.26 4.71
N PHE A 21 12.00 -18.76 4.26
CA PHE A 21 11.82 -17.34 4.00
C PHE A 21 11.79 -16.65 5.37
N THR A 22 12.97 -16.28 5.88
CA THR A 22 13.07 -15.52 7.12
C THR A 22 12.37 -14.19 6.89
N LEU A 23 11.23 -13.99 7.54
CA LEU A 23 10.50 -12.73 7.58
C LEU A 23 11.31 -11.71 8.40
N SER A 24 12.45 -11.28 7.87
CA SER A 24 13.29 -10.24 8.47
C SER A 24 12.61 -8.89 8.29
N GLY A 25 11.87 -8.50 9.33
CA GLY A 25 11.64 -7.13 9.77
C GLY A 25 11.04 -6.16 8.76
N LEU A 26 9.71 -6.00 8.78
CA LEU A 26 9.10 -4.70 8.49
C LEU A 26 9.47 -3.76 9.65
N ALA A 27 10.63 -3.10 9.55
CA ALA A 27 10.94 -1.98 10.40
C ALA A 27 10.07 -0.80 9.93
N SER A 28 8.99 -0.53 10.65
CA SER A 28 8.24 0.72 10.47
C SER A 28 9.13 1.88 10.88
N ALA A 29 9.41 2.78 9.94
CA ALA A 29 10.02 4.06 10.26
C ALA A 29 9.15 4.82 11.28
N PRO A 30 9.73 5.62 12.18
CA PRO A 30 8.93 6.40 13.10
C PRO A 30 8.05 7.34 12.29
N ALA A 31 6.77 7.43 12.67
CA ALA A 31 5.88 8.44 12.12
C ALA A 31 6.56 9.81 12.28
N ALA A 32 6.68 10.57 11.18
CA ALA A 32 7.19 11.92 11.24
C ALA A 32 6.37 12.68 12.30
N ALA A 33 7.04 13.30 13.26
CA ALA A 33 6.36 14.10 14.27
C ALA A 33 5.57 15.22 13.57
N ALA A 34 4.35 15.48 14.03
CA ALA A 34 3.54 16.59 13.53
C ALA A 34 4.35 17.89 13.67
N ASP A 35 4.71 18.48 12.53
CA ASP A 35 5.45 19.73 12.50
C ASP A 35 4.48 20.91 12.38
N ALA A 36 4.79 22.01 13.07
CA ALA A 36 3.91 23.18 13.12
C ALA A 36 3.62 23.78 11.73
N ARG A 37 4.48 23.53 10.75
CA ARG A 37 4.29 23.98 9.38
C ARG A 37 3.27 23.12 8.64
N GLY A 38 3.26 21.81 8.87
CA GLY A 38 2.29 20.86 8.35
C GLY A 38 0.89 21.22 8.83
N GLU A 39 0.74 21.51 10.12
CA GLU A 39 -0.52 21.98 10.70
C GLU A 39 -1.02 23.29 10.04
N GLN A 40 -0.12 24.27 9.87
CA GLN A 40 -0.46 25.52 9.20
C GLN A 40 -0.87 25.33 7.74
N LEU A 41 -0.18 24.45 7.00
CA LEU A 41 -0.51 24.13 5.61
C LEU A 41 -1.84 23.37 5.51
N TYR A 42 -2.15 22.52 6.48
CA TYR A 42 -3.37 21.72 6.51
C TYR A 42 -4.65 22.57 6.55
N GLN A 43 -4.56 23.83 7.00
CA GLN A 43 -5.66 24.78 6.99
C GLN A 43 -6.29 25.01 5.59
N LEU A 44 -5.54 24.75 4.51
CA LEU A 44 -6.06 24.81 3.14
C LEU A 44 -6.78 23.52 2.72
N CYS A 45 -6.44 22.40 3.35
CA CYS A 45 -6.91 21.06 3.02
C CYS A 45 -8.22 20.71 3.74
N GLN A 46 -8.40 21.22 4.96
CA GLN A 46 -9.54 20.94 5.85
C GLN A 46 -10.90 21.25 5.22
N GLN A 47 -10.98 22.23 4.30
CA GLN A 47 -12.21 22.58 3.58
C GLN A 47 -12.85 21.39 2.84
N CYS A 48 -12.03 20.42 2.42
CA CYS A 48 -12.49 19.19 1.77
C CYS A 48 -12.21 17.95 2.62
N HIS A 49 -11.11 17.92 3.37
CA HIS A 49 -10.72 16.73 4.12
C HIS A 49 -11.20 16.72 5.59
N GLY A 50 -11.90 17.76 6.04
CA GLY A 50 -12.36 17.91 7.42
C GLY A 50 -11.28 18.41 8.37
N ASP A 51 -11.68 18.91 9.53
CA ASP A 51 -10.77 19.54 10.50
C ASP A 51 -9.72 18.55 11.04
N ASN A 52 -10.05 17.26 11.06
CA ASN A 52 -9.17 16.20 11.57
C ASN A 52 -8.72 15.23 10.46
N GLY A 53 -9.01 15.52 9.19
CA GLY A 53 -8.70 14.62 8.07
C GLY A 53 -9.69 13.45 7.93
N GLU A 54 -10.87 13.54 8.51
CA GLU A 54 -11.91 12.52 8.46
C GLU A 54 -12.53 12.31 7.06
N GLY A 55 -12.29 13.25 6.14
CA GLY A 55 -12.86 13.26 4.80
C GLY A 55 -14.29 13.82 4.77
N MET A 56 -14.75 14.17 3.57
CA MET A 56 -16.09 14.73 3.36
C MET A 56 -16.73 14.13 2.12
N ALA A 57 -17.82 13.39 2.32
CA ALA A 57 -18.56 12.74 1.24
C ALA A 57 -19.12 13.75 0.21
N LEU A 58 -19.51 14.95 0.65
CA LEU A 58 -20.01 16.01 -0.22
C LEU A 58 -19.01 16.39 -1.32
N PHE A 59 -17.71 16.32 -1.02
CA PHE A 59 -16.63 16.64 -1.94
C PHE A 59 -15.95 15.40 -2.52
N LEU A 60 -16.47 14.20 -2.25
CA LEU A 60 -15.81 12.92 -2.53
C LEU A 60 -14.36 12.88 -2.01
N ALA A 61 -14.08 13.66 -0.97
CA ALA A 61 -12.76 13.77 -0.39
C ALA A 61 -12.55 12.64 0.61
N PRO A 62 -11.56 11.76 0.39
CA PRO A 62 -11.33 10.63 1.27
C PRO A 62 -10.79 11.08 2.64
N SER A 63 -10.95 10.21 3.63
CA SER A 63 -10.24 10.35 4.90
C SER A 63 -8.73 10.20 4.66
N ILE A 64 -7.96 11.08 5.28
CA ILE A 64 -6.50 11.05 5.33
C ILE A 64 -5.97 10.89 6.76
N ALA A 65 -6.86 10.97 7.76
CA ALA A 65 -6.53 10.77 9.17
C ALA A 65 -5.93 9.37 9.40
N GLY A 66 -4.84 9.32 10.16
CA GLY A 66 -4.17 8.07 10.51
C GLY A 66 -3.43 7.38 9.37
N GLN A 67 -3.32 8.02 8.20
CA GLN A 67 -2.56 7.48 7.08
C GLN A 67 -1.05 7.62 7.31
N ASP A 68 -0.28 6.67 6.78
CA ASP A 68 1.17 6.72 6.91
C ASP A 68 1.78 7.93 6.19
N ALA A 69 2.76 8.55 6.84
CA ALA A 69 3.44 9.74 6.30
C ALA A 69 4.05 9.48 4.91
N TRP A 70 4.70 8.33 4.71
CA TRP A 70 5.31 7.97 3.42
C TRP A 70 4.25 7.86 2.30
N TYR A 71 3.06 7.39 2.64
CA TYR A 71 1.97 7.23 1.69
C TYR A 71 1.44 8.60 1.30
N LEU A 72 1.11 9.46 2.28
CA LEU A 72 0.60 10.81 2.03
C LEU A 72 1.60 11.63 1.19
N GLU A 73 2.87 11.61 1.57
CA GLU A 73 3.93 12.29 0.82
C GLU A 73 4.06 11.74 -0.60
N GLY A 74 3.95 10.40 -0.77
CA GLY A 74 3.91 9.75 -2.07
C GLY A 74 2.72 10.17 -2.93
N GLN A 75 1.52 10.27 -2.36
CA GLN A 75 0.32 10.70 -3.08
C GLN A 75 0.42 12.18 -3.49
N LEU A 76 0.84 13.06 -2.58
CA LEU A 76 1.00 14.49 -2.87
C LEU A 76 2.00 14.72 -4.01
N ARG A 77 3.13 14.01 -4.02
CA ARG A 77 4.08 14.06 -5.14
C ARG A 77 3.46 13.60 -6.46
N ARG A 78 2.72 12.48 -6.44
CA ARG A 78 2.07 11.96 -7.66
C ARG A 78 1.04 12.92 -8.23
N PHE A 79 0.26 13.59 -7.37
CA PHE A 79 -0.65 14.65 -7.81
C PHE A 79 0.11 15.84 -8.40
N ARG A 80 1.16 16.34 -7.71
CA ARG A 80 2.00 17.45 -8.18
C ARG A 80 2.64 17.14 -9.54
N ASP A 81 3.15 15.93 -9.71
CA ASP A 81 3.89 15.51 -10.92
C ASP A 81 2.95 15.04 -12.04
N GLY A 82 1.63 15.06 -11.82
CA GLY A 82 0.62 14.59 -12.79
C GLY A 82 0.60 13.08 -13.00
N ALA A 83 1.23 12.29 -12.13
CA ALA A 83 1.14 10.82 -12.15
C ALA A 83 -0.19 10.29 -11.58
N ARG A 84 -1.00 11.16 -10.97
CA ARG A 84 -2.34 10.90 -10.44
C ARG A 84 -3.20 12.15 -10.58
N GLY A 85 -4.50 11.98 -10.85
CA GLY A 85 -5.48 13.08 -10.91
C GLY A 85 -5.57 13.77 -12.27
N VAL A 86 -4.93 13.20 -13.30
CA VAL A 86 -4.98 13.70 -14.68
C VAL A 86 -5.56 12.66 -15.64
N HIS A 87 -5.69 11.40 -15.22
CA HIS A 87 -6.24 10.37 -16.06
C HIS A 87 -7.77 10.53 -16.12
N PRO A 88 -8.43 10.39 -17.29
CA PRO A 88 -9.87 10.60 -17.43
C PRO A 88 -10.76 9.71 -16.54
N GLU A 89 -10.20 8.64 -15.97
CA GLU A 89 -10.90 7.68 -15.11
C GLU A 89 -10.40 7.72 -13.65
N ASP A 90 -9.69 8.79 -13.28
CA ASP A 90 -9.40 9.15 -11.87
C ASP A 90 -10.60 9.84 -11.16
N VAL A 91 -11.76 9.97 -11.83
CA VAL A 91 -12.97 10.68 -11.36
C VAL A 91 -14.16 9.76 -11.09
#